data_AF-A0A855ECU9-F1
#
_entry.id   AF-A0A855ECU9-F1
#
_cell.length_a   1.000
_cell.length_b   1.000
_cell.length_c   1.000
_cell.angle_alpha   90.00
_cell.angle_beta   90.00
_cell.angle_gamma   90.00
#
_symmetry.space_group_name_H-M   'P 1'
#
loop_
_entity.id
_entity.type
_entity.pdbx_description
1 polymer ?
#
loop_
_entity_poly.entity_id
_entity_poly.type
_entity_poly.pdbx_seq_one_letter_code
_entity_poly.pdbx_strand_id
1 'polypeptide(L)'
;MSGMITKRTIWTGDTTSHGGTLHDGCKNDTYNNTHRAVLVGHKFWCPQCMCWSKFIEGTSRYSVDGRYRVLEGHRASCGAFAIHRLDIPIICYDLRNTGDNDHLLSQDAKKAALANQQSNGDYSHQFSICNSGKEPLGYVIFKQDAVLEMGTALKKEYCGSGTNTKVTTGNSEKIYVAMRAPKPLLK
;
A
#
# COMPACT_ATOMS: atom_id res chain seq x y z
N MET A 1 -16.82 4.28 -36.74
CA MET A 1 -16.11 4.74 -35.53
C MET A 1 -16.71 4.09 -34.26
N SER A 2 -16.64 2.76 -34.14
CA SER A 2 -17.20 2.03 -32.98
C SER A 2 -16.05 1.48 -32.14
N GLY A 3 -15.92 1.94 -30.89
CA GLY A 3 -14.80 1.54 -30.01
C GLY A 3 -14.42 2.52 -28.91
N MET A 4 -14.98 3.74 -28.89
CA MET A 4 -14.78 4.67 -27.78
C MET A 4 -15.75 4.39 -26.64
N ILE A 5 -15.25 4.49 -25.41
CA ILE A 5 -16.02 4.41 -24.17
C ILE A 5 -15.68 5.60 -23.28
N THR A 6 -16.58 5.95 -22.38
CA THR A 6 -16.34 6.97 -21.35
C THR A 6 -15.98 6.29 -20.03
N LYS A 7 -14.93 6.76 -19.37
CA LYS A 7 -14.51 6.26 -18.06
C LYS A 7 -14.31 7.42 -17.08
N ARG A 8 -14.41 7.13 -15.77
CA ARG A 8 -14.09 8.10 -14.71
C ARG A 8 -12.62 8.46 -14.75
N THR A 9 -12.32 9.74 -14.52
CA THR A 9 -10.95 10.19 -14.32
C THR A 9 -10.48 9.84 -12.91
N ILE A 10 -9.22 9.47 -12.76
CA ILE A 10 -8.64 9.07 -11.48
C ILE A 10 -7.90 10.24 -10.85
N TRP A 11 -8.06 10.38 -9.54
CA TRP A 11 -7.54 11.48 -8.72
C TRP A 11 -6.85 10.96 -7.46
N THR A 12 -6.01 11.79 -6.84
CA THR A 12 -5.48 11.46 -5.50
C THR A 12 -6.62 11.29 -4.50
N GLY A 13 -6.60 10.22 -3.71
CA GLY A 13 -7.69 9.76 -2.84
C GLY A 13 -8.47 8.57 -3.42
N ASP A 14 -8.42 8.35 -4.73
CA ASP A 14 -8.89 7.10 -5.34
C ASP A 14 -7.99 5.93 -4.93
N THR A 15 -8.42 4.71 -5.27
CA THR A 15 -7.77 3.46 -4.85
C THR A 15 -7.39 2.60 -6.04
N THR A 16 -6.74 1.46 -5.77
CA THR A 16 -6.46 0.43 -6.77
C THR A 16 -7.11 -0.88 -6.36
N SER A 17 -7.23 -1.82 -7.31
CA SER A 17 -7.75 -3.17 -7.04
C SER A 17 -6.96 -3.97 -6.01
N HIS A 18 -5.70 -3.62 -5.79
CA HIS A 18 -4.84 -4.18 -4.74
C HIS A 18 -4.92 -3.40 -3.42
N GLY A 19 -5.86 -2.45 -3.29
CA GLY A 19 -6.11 -1.68 -2.07
C GLY A 19 -5.16 -0.51 -1.80
N GLY A 20 -4.28 -0.15 -2.73
CA GLY A 20 -3.39 1.00 -2.59
C GLY A 20 -4.11 2.32 -2.81
N THR A 21 -3.92 3.29 -1.89
CA THR A 21 -4.46 4.66 -2.01
C THR A 21 -3.51 5.56 -2.79
N LEU A 22 -4.08 6.41 -3.65
CA LEU A 22 -3.30 7.29 -4.53
C LEU A 22 -3.03 8.63 -3.87
N HIS A 23 -1.74 8.97 -3.67
CA HIS A 23 -1.32 10.24 -3.08
C HIS A 23 -0.46 11.09 -4.02
N ASP A 24 0.11 10.48 -5.06
CA ASP A 24 0.92 11.17 -6.06
C ASP A 24 0.04 11.63 -7.24
N GLY A 25 0.19 12.90 -7.62
CA GLY A 25 -0.71 13.57 -8.56
C GLY A 25 -0.13 14.89 -9.08
N CYS A 26 -0.62 15.33 -10.24
CA CYS A 26 -0.15 16.55 -10.88
C CYS A 26 -0.61 17.78 -10.10
N LYS A 27 0.33 18.61 -9.66
CA LYS A 27 0.03 19.80 -8.84
C LYS A 27 -0.73 20.88 -9.61
N ASN A 28 -0.59 20.91 -10.93
CA ASN A 28 -1.16 21.94 -11.80
C ASN A 28 -2.56 21.57 -12.32
N ASP A 29 -3.00 20.32 -12.11
CA ASP A 29 -4.33 19.84 -12.52
C ASP A 29 -5.04 19.29 -11.28
N THR A 30 -5.91 20.12 -10.72
CA THR A 30 -6.61 19.84 -9.46
C THR A 30 -8.12 19.94 -9.62
N TYR A 31 -8.83 19.16 -8.81
CA TYR A 31 -10.26 19.30 -8.60
C TYR A 31 -10.49 19.93 -7.24
N ASN A 32 -11.20 21.08 -7.22
CA ASN A 32 -11.49 21.89 -6.03
C ASN A 32 -10.26 22.20 -5.16
N ASN A 33 -9.05 22.23 -5.74
CA ASN A 33 -7.77 22.37 -5.04
C ASN A 33 -7.45 21.28 -3.98
N THR A 34 -8.27 20.23 -3.85
CA THR A 34 -8.11 19.16 -2.85
C THR A 34 -7.57 17.88 -3.45
N HIS A 35 -7.99 17.55 -4.67
CA HIS A 35 -7.55 16.34 -5.37
C HIS A 35 -6.71 16.69 -6.59
N ARG A 36 -5.68 15.91 -6.86
CA ARG A 36 -4.77 16.08 -7.99
C ARG A 36 -4.99 15.00 -9.03
N ALA A 37 -4.83 15.36 -10.29
CA ALA A 37 -4.92 14.43 -11.40
C ALA A 37 -3.86 13.34 -11.33
N VAL A 38 -4.27 12.09 -11.49
CA VAL A 38 -3.33 10.97 -11.61
C VAL A 38 -2.98 10.76 -13.08
N LEU A 39 -1.68 10.70 -13.38
CA LEU A 39 -1.11 10.60 -14.71
C LEU A 39 -0.18 9.39 -14.77
N VAL A 40 0.04 8.85 -15.98
CA VAL A 40 1.00 7.76 -16.22
C VAL A 40 2.34 8.10 -15.59
N GLY A 41 2.91 7.17 -14.83
CA GLY A 41 4.16 7.34 -14.09
C GLY A 41 4.00 7.80 -12.63
N HIS A 42 2.85 8.31 -12.20
CA HIS A 42 2.63 8.61 -10.77
C HIS A 42 2.64 7.32 -9.96
N LYS A 43 3.21 7.43 -8.76
CA LYS A 43 3.52 6.28 -7.91
C LYS A 43 2.50 6.09 -6.80
N PHE A 44 2.36 4.85 -6.35
CA PHE A 44 1.61 4.51 -5.15
C PHE A 44 2.22 3.29 -4.46
N TRP A 45 1.94 3.14 -3.17
CA TRP A 45 2.29 1.94 -2.43
C TRP A 45 1.21 0.88 -2.64
N CYS A 46 1.60 -0.29 -3.14
CA CYS A 46 0.69 -1.41 -3.34
C CYS A 46 0.74 -2.34 -2.10
N PRO A 47 -0.29 -2.37 -1.24
CA PRO A 47 -0.24 -3.14 0.01
C PRO A 47 -0.39 -4.65 -0.21
N GLN A 48 -0.96 -5.09 -1.33
CA GLN A 48 -1.01 -6.52 -1.68
C GLN A 48 0.34 -7.04 -2.19
N CYS A 49 1.08 -6.21 -2.94
CA CYS A 49 2.38 -6.60 -3.50
C CYS A 49 3.57 -6.19 -2.61
N MET A 50 3.33 -5.38 -1.58
CA MET A 50 4.33 -4.79 -0.69
C MET A 50 5.43 -4.06 -1.48
N CYS A 51 4.98 -3.13 -2.34
CA CYS A 51 5.78 -2.70 -3.46
C CYS A 51 5.40 -1.30 -3.96
N TRP A 52 6.38 -0.43 -4.23
CA TRP A 52 6.15 0.83 -4.93
C TRP A 52 5.82 0.55 -6.40
N SER A 53 4.65 0.99 -6.83
CA SER A 53 4.12 0.78 -8.18
C SER A 53 3.84 2.12 -8.86
N LYS A 54 3.73 2.11 -10.19
CA LYS A 54 3.34 3.29 -10.98
C LYS A 54 2.29 2.93 -12.01
N PHE A 55 1.44 3.88 -12.39
CA PHE A 55 0.55 3.68 -13.54
C PHE A 55 1.35 3.62 -14.84
N ILE A 56 1.03 2.66 -15.68
CA ILE A 56 1.68 2.43 -16.99
C ILE A 56 0.71 2.62 -18.16
N GLU A 57 -0.59 2.58 -17.88
CA GLU A 57 -1.64 2.87 -18.86
C GLU A 57 -2.29 4.22 -18.59
N GLY A 58 -2.68 4.89 -19.68
CA GLY A 58 -3.35 6.18 -19.67
C GLY A 58 -3.98 6.47 -21.03
N THR A 59 -4.91 7.41 -21.07
CA THR A 59 -5.50 7.88 -22.33
C THR A 59 -4.66 9.01 -22.92
N SER A 60 -4.34 8.92 -24.21
CA SER A 60 -3.69 10.02 -24.94
C SER A 60 -4.66 11.16 -25.29
N ARG A 61 -5.97 10.98 -25.03
CA ARG A 61 -6.99 12.01 -25.29
C ARG A 61 -6.90 13.21 -24.37
N TYR A 62 -6.28 13.03 -23.21
CA TYR A 62 -6.01 14.10 -22.28
C TYR A 62 -4.65 13.87 -21.64
N SER A 63 -3.75 14.84 -21.81
CA SER A 63 -2.39 14.80 -21.27
C SER A 63 -2.06 16.11 -20.59
N VAL A 64 -1.33 16.02 -19.49
CA VAL A 64 -0.78 17.17 -18.76
C VAL A 64 0.73 17.00 -18.73
N ASP A 65 1.47 18.01 -19.16
CA ASP A 65 2.94 17.99 -19.25
C ASP A 65 3.49 16.77 -20.01
N GLY A 66 2.82 16.40 -21.10
CA GLY A 66 3.18 15.24 -21.94
C GLY A 66 2.87 13.88 -21.32
N ARG A 67 2.24 13.83 -20.14
CA ARG A 67 1.87 12.58 -19.44
C ARG A 67 0.38 12.33 -19.57
N TYR A 68 0.04 11.11 -19.99
CA TYR A 68 -1.35 10.69 -20.24
C TYR A 68 -2.16 10.56 -18.95
N ARG A 69 -3.45 10.88 -19.04
CA ARG A 69 -4.38 10.79 -17.92
C ARG A 69 -4.71 9.35 -17.58
N VAL A 70 -4.69 9.01 -16.30
CA VAL A 70 -5.14 7.70 -15.80
C VAL A 70 -6.65 7.75 -15.59
N LEU A 71 -7.33 6.73 -16.11
CA LEU A 71 -8.76 6.51 -16.00
C LEU A 71 -9.04 5.21 -15.25
N GLU A 72 -10.28 5.05 -14.82
CA GLU A 72 -10.74 3.83 -14.15
C GLU A 72 -10.43 2.55 -14.98
N GLY A 73 -9.91 1.53 -14.31
CA GLY A 73 -9.49 0.28 -14.94
C GLY A 73 -8.12 0.31 -15.62
N HIS A 74 -7.44 1.47 -15.74
CA HIS A 74 -6.06 1.52 -16.25
C HIS A 74 -5.08 0.84 -15.29
N ARG A 75 -4.11 0.11 -15.86
CA ARG A 75 -3.17 -0.74 -15.13
C ARG A 75 -1.95 -0.01 -14.59
N ALA A 76 -1.46 -0.56 -13.50
CA ALA A 76 -0.21 -0.24 -12.86
C ALA A 76 0.85 -1.32 -13.10
N SER A 77 2.11 -0.97 -12.87
CA SER A 77 3.28 -1.83 -13.07
C SER A 77 3.25 -3.12 -12.24
N CYS A 78 2.47 -3.19 -11.16
CA CYS A 78 2.32 -4.39 -10.33
C CYS A 78 1.12 -5.27 -10.69
N GLY A 79 0.39 -4.93 -11.76
CA GLY A 79 -0.82 -5.64 -12.20
C GLY A 79 -2.13 -5.11 -11.59
N ALA A 80 -2.08 -4.19 -10.62
CA ALA A 80 -3.29 -3.55 -10.10
C ALA A 80 -3.92 -2.62 -11.15
N PHE A 81 -5.21 -2.32 -11.03
CA PHE A 81 -5.90 -1.32 -11.84
C PHE A 81 -6.55 -0.23 -10.97
N ALA A 82 -6.73 0.96 -11.53
CA ALA A 82 -7.32 2.10 -10.82
C ALA A 82 -8.82 1.93 -10.58
N ILE A 83 -9.30 2.34 -9.41
CA ILE A 83 -10.71 2.30 -8.99
C ILE A 83 -11.12 3.69 -8.49
N HIS A 84 -12.17 4.25 -9.10
CA HIS A 84 -12.71 5.53 -8.68
C HIS A 84 -13.56 5.39 -7.40
N ARG A 85 -13.39 6.31 -6.44
CA ARG A 85 -14.04 6.30 -5.12
C ARG A 85 -14.60 7.64 -4.68
N LEU A 86 -14.25 8.73 -5.36
CA LEU A 86 -14.47 10.09 -4.87
C LEU A 86 -15.74 10.77 -5.41
N ASP A 87 -16.55 10.06 -6.20
CA ASP A 87 -17.76 10.58 -6.88
C ASP A 87 -17.52 11.87 -7.68
N ILE A 88 -16.27 12.11 -8.12
CA ILE A 88 -15.91 13.28 -8.92
C ILE A 88 -16.52 13.07 -10.33
N PRO A 89 -17.35 14.02 -10.83
CA PRO A 89 -18.16 13.79 -12.03
C PRO A 89 -17.39 13.86 -13.35
N ILE A 90 -16.06 13.94 -13.32
CA ILE A 90 -15.22 14.15 -14.49
C ILE A 90 -14.94 12.82 -15.19
N ILE A 91 -15.36 12.73 -16.46
CA ILE A 91 -15.16 11.59 -17.34
C ILE A 91 -14.26 11.94 -18.53
N CYS A 92 -13.63 10.94 -19.12
CA CYS A 92 -12.83 11.09 -20.33
C CYS A 92 -13.11 9.93 -21.31
N TYR A 93 -12.92 10.19 -22.60
CA TYR A 93 -13.02 9.17 -23.63
C TYR A 93 -11.76 8.30 -23.65
N ASP A 94 -11.97 7.01 -23.81
CA ASP A 94 -10.93 5.99 -23.89
C ASP A 94 -11.25 4.99 -25.01
N LEU A 95 -10.23 4.25 -25.43
CA LEU A 95 -10.38 3.15 -26.36
C LEU A 95 -10.80 1.89 -25.59
N ARG A 96 -11.72 1.09 -26.14
CA ARG A 96 -12.01 -0.26 -25.62
C ARG A 96 -10.76 -1.12 -25.74
N ASN A 97 -10.28 -1.63 -24.62
CA ASN A 97 -9.19 -2.60 -24.60
C ASN A 97 -9.81 -4.01 -24.50
N THR A 98 -9.60 -4.86 -25.50
CA THR A 98 -10.20 -6.22 -25.62
C THR A 98 -9.30 -7.32 -25.03
N GLY A 99 -8.61 -7.05 -23.92
CA GLY A 99 -7.58 -7.94 -23.38
C GLY A 99 -8.14 -9.10 -22.56
N ASP A 100 -8.28 -10.29 -23.16
CA ASP A 100 -8.68 -11.55 -22.52
C ASP A 100 -7.52 -12.32 -21.84
N ASN A 101 -6.33 -11.73 -21.69
CA ASN A 101 -5.12 -12.41 -21.16
C ASN A 101 -4.59 -11.79 -19.84
N ASP A 102 -5.49 -11.41 -18.94
CA ASP A 102 -5.17 -10.52 -17.81
C ASP A 102 -4.48 -11.20 -16.62
N HIS A 103 -4.67 -12.51 -16.44
CA HIS A 103 -4.23 -13.19 -15.23
C HIS A 103 -2.75 -13.56 -15.23
N LEU A 104 -2.19 -14.01 -16.37
CA LEU A 104 -0.78 -14.40 -16.48
C LEU A 104 0.17 -13.19 -16.48
N LEU A 105 -0.26 -12.07 -17.09
CA LEU A 105 0.49 -10.82 -17.10
C LEU A 105 0.68 -10.21 -15.70
N SER A 106 -0.23 -10.49 -14.75
CA SER A 106 -0.22 -9.92 -13.41
C SER A 106 0.91 -10.48 -12.51
N GLN A 107 1.22 -11.78 -12.61
CA GLN A 107 2.29 -12.39 -11.80
C GLN A 107 3.67 -11.90 -12.21
N ASP A 108 3.95 -11.84 -13.51
CA ASP A 108 5.22 -11.32 -14.04
C ASP A 108 5.36 -9.81 -13.77
N ALA A 109 4.27 -9.04 -13.92
CA ALA A 109 4.26 -7.62 -13.57
C ALA A 109 4.58 -7.40 -12.09
N LYS A 110 3.99 -8.19 -11.19
CA LYS A 110 4.32 -8.14 -9.76
C LYS A 110 5.81 -8.43 -9.51
N LYS A 111 6.36 -9.48 -10.12
CA LYS A 111 7.78 -9.85 -9.97
C LYS A 111 8.70 -8.75 -10.48
N ALA A 112 8.41 -8.17 -11.65
CA ALA A 112 9.17 -7.07 -12.23
C ALA A 112 9.09 -5.79 -11.37
N ALA A 113 7.92 -5.45 -10.83
CA ALA A 113 7.76 -4.30 -9.95
C ALA A 113 8.53 -4.47 -8.63
N LEU A 114 8.61 -5.69 -8.10
CA LEU A 114 9.39 -5.99 -6.90
C LEU A 114 10.90 -5.91 -7.16
N ALA A 115 11.37 -6.41 -8.30
CA ALA A 115 12.78 -6.39 -8.67
C ALA A 115 13.37 -4.97 -8.86
N ASN A 116 12.52 -3.98 -9.12
CA ASN A 116 12.94 -2.58 -9.33
C ASN A 116 12.97 -1.75 -8.03
N GLN A 117 12.77 -2.36 -6.86
CA GLN A 117 12.78 -1.65 -5.59
C GLN A 117 14.17 -1.62 -4.96
N GLN A 118 14.47 -0.49 -4.31
CA GLN A 118 15.65 -0.38 -3.47
C GLN A 118 15.46 -1.29 -2.23
N SER A 119 16.43 -2.17 -1.99
CA SER A 119 16.38 -3.24 -0.98
C SER A 119 16.75 -2.80 0.44
N ASN A 120 17.17 -1.56 0.63
CA ASN A 120 17.79 -1.09 1.88
C ASN A 120 17.08 0.17 2.38
N GLY A 121 15.77 0.05 2.65
CA GLY A 121 14.98 1.16 3.18
C GLY A 121 15.11 1.38 4.69
N ASP A 122 15.88 0.52 5.39
CA ASP A 122 16.07 0.52 6.85
C ASP A 122 14.76 0.71 7.64
N TYR A 123 13.74 -0.07 7.29
CA TYR A 123 12.42 0.00 7.92
C TYR A 123 12.51 -0.42 9.39
N SER A 124 12.10 0.45 10.30
CA SER A 124 12.19 0.24 11.75
C SER A 124 10.80 0.27 12.38
N HIS A 125 10.50 -0.74 13.20
CA HIS A 125 9.30 -0.81 14.02
C HIS A 125 9.67 -0.78 15.50
N GLN A 126 9.11 0.17 16.24
CA GLN A 126 9.27 0.27 17.68
C GLN A 126 7.97 -0.13 18.38
N PHE A 127 8.05 -1.04 19.36
CA PHE A 127 6.92 -1.45 20.18
C PHE A 127 7.20 -1.13 21.64
N SER A 128 6.17 -0.65 22.34
CA SER A 128 6.19 -0.47 23.78
C SER A 128 5.16 -1.39 24.40
N ILE A 129 5.62 -2.36 25.19
CA ILE A 129 4.78 -3.38 25.83
C ILE A 129 4.64 -3.01 27.31
N CYS A 130 3.43 -2.63 27.70
CA CYS A 130 3.09 -2.28 29.07
C CYS A 130 2.40 -3.47 29.76
N ASN A 131 3.07 -4.08 30.74
CA ASN A 131 2.49 -5.13 31.57
C ASN A 131 2.10 -4.57 32.95
N SER A 132 0.80 -4.59 33.25
CA SER A 132 0.26 -4.23 34.57
C SER A 132 -0.07 -5.44 35.44
N GLY A 133 0.10 -6.66 34.92
CA GLY A 133 -0.12 -7.91 35.64
C GLY A 133 0.98 -8.20 36.66
N LYS A 134 0.69 -9.11 37.60
CA LYS A 134 1.69 -9.56 38.60
C LYS A 134 2.77 -10.45 37.99
N GLU A 135 2.39 -11.26 36.99
CA GLU A 135 3.28 -12.19 36.32
C GLU A 135 3.98 -11.56 35.11
N PRO A 136 5.23 -11.97 34.80
CA PRO A 136 5.91 -11.56 33.58
C PRO A 136 5.16 -11.98 32.30
N LEU A 137 5.00 -11.05 31.36
CA LEU A 137 4.32 -11.28 30.08
C LEU A 137 5.32 -11.60 28.98
N GLY A 138 5.32 -12.83 28.48
CA GLY A 138 6.17 -13.23 27.35
C GLY A 138 5.65 -12.64 26.04
N TYR A 139 6.54 -12.17 25.17
CA TYR A 139 6.20 -11.68 23.83
C TYR A 139 7.16 -12.21 22.77
N VAL A 140 6.68 -12.25 21.53
CA VAL A 140 7.46 -12.54 20.33
C VAL A 140 7.07 -11.56 19.23
N ILE A 141 8.09 -11.01 18.58
CA ILE A 141 7.98 -10.21 17.37
C ILE A 141 8.49 -11.06 16.22
N PHE A 142 7.69 -11.20 15.18
CA PHE A 142 8.00 -12.10 14.09
C PHE A 142 7.49 -11.56 12.76
N LYS A 143 8.09 -12.07 11.68
CA LYS A 143 7.62 -11.90 10.31
C LYS A 143 7.45 -13.28 9.69
N GLN A 144 6.27 -13.56 9.12
CA GLN A 144 5.94 -14.90 8.61
C GLN A 144 6.28 -15.99 9.65
N ASP A 145 7.28 -16.83 9.36
CA ASP A 145 7.74 -17.91 10.26
C ASP A 145 9.09 -17.59 10.94
N ALA A 146 9.65 -16.39 10.74
CA ALA A 146 10.92 -15.95 11.31
C ALA A 146 10.71 -15.07 12.54
N VAL A 147 11.25 -15.51 13.67
CA VAL A 147 11.32 -14.70 14.90
C VAL A 147 12.37 -13.60 14.71
N LEU A 148 11.97 -12.36 14.94
CA LEU A 148 12.85 -11.19 14.90
C LEU A 148 13.35 -10.84 16.30
N GLU A 149 12.46 -10.92 17.29
CA GLU A 149 12.79 -10.67 18.68
C GLU A 149 11.83 -11.47 19.58
N MET A 150 12.29 -11.85 20.76
CA MET A 150 11.41 -12.35 21.80
C MET A 150 11.92 -11.94 23.17
N GLY A 151 11.01 -11.79 24.12
CA GLY A 151 11.38 -11.33 25.44
C GLY A 151 10.25 -11.45 26.44
N THR A 152 10.45 -10.80 27.58
CA THR A 152 9.48 -10.77 28.67
C THR A 152 9.30 -9.34 29.15
N ALA A 153 8.05 -8.89 29.25
CA ALA A 153 7.67 -7.61 29.83
C ALA A 153 7.32 -7.80 31.31
N LEU A 154 8.13 -7.20 32.19
CA LEU A 154 7.92 -7.24 33.64
C LEU A 154 6.84 -6.24 34.06
N LYS A 155 6.20 -6.51 35.20
CA LYS A 155 5.33 -5.54 35.87
C LYS A 155 6.12 -4.27 36.16
N LYS A 156 5.56 -3.10 35.82
CA LYS A 156 6.08 -1.83 36.32
C LYS A 156 5.11 -1.24 37.33
N GLU A 157 5.64 -0.85 38.49
CA GLU A 157 4.86 -0.29 39.60
C GLU A 157 4.48 1.18 39.39
N TYR A 158 5.13 1.84 38.44
CA TYR A 158 4.90 3.25 38.08
C TYR A 158 4.58 3.40 36.59
N CYS A 159 3.92 4.50 36.20
CA CYS A 159 3.64 4.90 34.81
C CYS A 159 4.91 5.27 34.01
N GLY A 160 5.96 4.44 34.09
CA GLY A 160 7.18 4.58 33.31
C GLY A 160 7.07 3.96 31.92
N SER A 161 8.08 4.22 31.09
CA SER A 161 8.19 3.66 29.73
C SER A 161 8.08 2.13 29.77
N GLY A 162 7.28 1.51 28.91
CA GLY A 162 7.09 0.05 28.84
C GLY A 162 8.39 -0.71 28.52
N THR A 163 8.31 -2.03 28.35
CA THR A 163 9.40 -2.76 27.69
C THR A 163 9.44 -2.30 26.24
N ASN A 164 10.50 -1.58 25.87
CA ASN A 164 10.68 -1.07 24.51
C ASN A 164 11.55 -2.03 23.72
N THR A 165 11.10 -2.36 22.53
CA THR A 165 11.80 -3.21 21.57
C THR A 165 11.76 -2.52 20.21
N LYS A 166 12.81 -2.74 19.42
CA LYS A 166 12.95 -2.19 18.08
C LYS A 166 13.45 -3.29 17.16
N VAL A 167 12.69 -3.57 16.12
CA VAL A 167 13.11 -4.47 15.03
C VAL A 167 13.31 -3.67 13.76
N THR A 168 14.35 -4.02 13.00
CA THR A 168 14.65 -3.41 11.70
C THR A 168 14.58 -4.48 10.63
N THR A 169 14.02 -4.12 9.47
CA THR A 169 13.92 -4.98 8.29
C THR A 169 14.44 -4.25 7.05
N GLY A 170 15.09 -4.99 6.14
CA GLY A 170 15.58 -4.40 4.88
C GLY A 170 14.45 -4.02 3.92
N ASN A 171 13.35 -4.78 3.96
CA ASN A 171 12.19 -4.61 3.07
C ASN A 171 10.97 -4.12 3.86
N SER A 172 10.01 -3.52 3.17
CA SER A 172 8.71 -3.22 3.78
C SER A 172 7.93 -4.52 3.96
N GLU A 173 7.82 -4.98 5.19
CA GLU A 173 7.20 -6.27 5.53
C GLU A 173 6.14 -6.08 6.63
N LYS A 174 5.17 -7.01 6.70
CA LYS A 174 4.26 -7.05 7.84
C LYS A 174 4.98 -7.66 9.04
N ILE A 175 5.01 -6.91 10.14
CA ILE A 175 5.57 -7.34 11.43
C ILE A 175 4.41 -7.63 12.38
N TYR A 176 4.47 -8.77 13.05
CA TYR A 176 3.48 -9.21 14.01
C TYR A 176 4.06 -9.22 15.41
N VAL A 177 3.22 -8.91 16.40
CA VAL A 177 3.53 -9.09 17.81
C VAL A 177 2.52 -10.06 18.38
N ALA A 178 3.01 -11.14 18.98
CA ALA A 178 2.20 -12.06 19.77
C ALA A 178 2.65 -12.02 21.22
N MET A 179 1.68 -12.12 22.13
CA MET A 179 1.91 -12.12 23.57
C MET A 179 1.36 -13.42 24.15
N ARG A 180 2.14 -14.07 25.01
CA ARG A 180 1.67 -15.26 25.73
C ARG A 180 0.72 -14.79 26.83
N ALA A 181 -0.54 -15.20 26.76
CA ALA A 181 -1.51 -14.91 27.81
C ALA A 181 -0.96 -15.33 29.19
N PRO A 182 -1.08 -14.50 30.24
CA PRO A 182 -0.76 -14.92 31.59
C PRO A 182 -1.58 -16.16 31.94
N LYS A 183 -0.97 -17.17 32.59
CA LYS A 183 -1.74 -18.31 33.09
C LYS A 183 -2.79 -17.79 34.08
N PRO A 184 -4.09 -18.04 33.87
CA PRO A 184 -5.09 -17.67 34.85
C PRO A 184 -4.80 -18.43 36.15
N LEU A 185 -4.78 -17.71 37.27
CA LEU A 185 -4.73 -18.35 38.59
C LEU A 185 -6.06 -19.09 38.78
N LEU A 186 -5.99 -20.42 38.95
CA LEU A 186 -7.15 -21.19 39.38
C LEU A 186 -7.49 -20.73 40.81
N LYS A 187 -8.80 -20.48 41.06
CA LYS A 187 -9.31 -20.08 42.37
C LYS A 187 -9.18 -21.22 43.38
#